data_AF-A0A947GH05-F1
#
_entry.id   AF-A0A947GH05-F1
#
_cell.length_a   1.000
_cell.length_b   1.000
_cell.length_c   1.000
_cell.angle_alpha   90.00
_cell.angle_beta   90.00
_cell.angle_gamma   90.00
#
_symmetry.space_group_name_H-M   'P 1'
#
loop_
_entity.id
_entity.type
_entity.pdbx_description
1 polymer ?
#
loop_
_entity_poly.entity_id
_entity_poly.type
_entity_poly.pdbx_seq_one_letter_code
_entity_poly.pdbx_strand_id
1 'polypeptide(L)'
;MGGINHRPTSGTSVIMAMSAQCTWAIGQTIISLWQANGELEKAIIAATGKFDAVRHVNGINSDAVSHLERSIDFLYATLEGIHTIVQSYDDLLAKAEELKYSGNPLVHRISEWNLRELLEKRLYLPRSREVWDEVATKIEKHNLPEYFKWERDQFRRLIGPLQDLIQVINTCKEVAAVDPELFGKSVEFNQIPLRQYFLRVFNLWSSQLLMIEVSTSISTELFYRVEGNGSLTEVPPIPTRDDILQKAPKRVPVEW
;
A
#
# COMPACT_ATOMS: atom_id res chain seq x y z
N MET A 1 2.26 15.51 44.52
CA MET A 1 2.98 16.23 43.45
C MET A 1 3.59 15.20 42.52
N GLY A 2 3.43 15.38 41.21
CA GLY A 2 4.14 14.64 40.16
C GLY A 2 3.34 13.50 39.53
N GLY A 3 2.61 13.79 38.45
CA GLY A 3 1.91 12.80 37.64
C GLY A 3 1.02 13.39 36.53
N ILE A 4 1.27 14.64 36.14
CA ILE A 4 0.72 15.20 34.90
C ILE A 4 1.72 14.79 33.82
N ASN A 5 1.59 13.60 33.21
CA ASN A 5 2.40 13.26 32.02
C ASN A 5 1.95 12.02 31.22
N HIS A 6 0.69 11.60 31.27
CA HIS A 6 0.16 10.66 30.27
C HIS A 6 -1.17 11.17 29.74
N ARG A 7 -1.11 12.24 28.95
CA ARG A 7 -2.12 12.58 27.96
C ARG A 7 -1.63 12.02 26.63
N PRO A 8 -2.43 11.31 25.83
CA PRO A 8 -2.23 11.31 24.39
C PRO A 8 -2.38 12.78 23.96
N THR A 9 -1.29 13.40 23.53
CA THR A 9 -1.32 14.78 23.03
C THR A 9 -2.21 14.85 21.79
N SER A 10 -2.86 15.98 21.50
CA SER A 10 -3.57 16.20 20.21
C SER A 10 -2.75 15.81 18.99
N GLY A 11 -1.42 15.89 19.08
CA GLY A 11 -0.53 15.45 18.02
C GLY A 11 -0.65 13.96 17.71
N THR A 12 -0.93 13.12 18.70
CA THR A 12 -0.97 11.65 18.51
C THR A 12 -2.19 11.22 17.70
N SER A 13 -3.38 11.78 17.98
CA SER A 13 -4.60 11.49 17.21
C SER A 13 -4.50 12.03 15.78
N VAL A 14 -3.86 13.18 15.59
CA VAL A 14 -3.61 13.76 14.27
C VAL A 14 -2.63 12.90 13.46
N ILE A 15 -1.49 12.51 14.03
CA ILE A 15 -0.51 11.64 13.36
C ILE A 15 -1.12 10.27 13.03
N MET A 16 -1.95 9.73 13.92
CA MET A 16 -2.69 8.48 13.66
C MET A 16 -3.66 8.63 12.49
N ALA A 17 -4.42 9.72 12.42
CA ALA A 17 -5.33 9.99 11.31
C ALA A 17 -4.58 10.14 9.97
N MET A 18 -3.42 10.81 9.97
CA MET A 18 -2.60 10.98 8.76
C MET A 18 -1.92 9.68 8.32
N SER A 19 -1.48 8.85 9.27
CA SER A 19 -1.00 7.48 8.96
C SER A 19 -2.12 6.62 8.34
N ALA A 20 -3.35 6.74 8.84
CA ALA A 20 -4.50 6.05 8.27
C ALA A 20 -4.83 6.57 6.86
N GLN A 21 -4.70 7.88 6.61
CA GLN A 21 -4.86 8.47 5.28
C GLN A 21 -3.83 7.92 4.27
N CYS A 22 -2.56 7.79 4.67
CA CYS A 22 -1.53 7.17 3.82
C CYS A 22 -1.94 5.74 3.42
N THR A 23 -2.33 4.93 4.42
CA THR A 23 -2.77 3.54 4.21
C THR A 23 -4.01 3.45 3.32
N TRP A 24 -4.97 4.35 3.50
CA TRP A 24 -6.15 4.44 2.66
C TRP A 24 -5.81 4.75 1.21
N ALA A 25 -4.92 5.73 0.96
CA ALA A 25 -4.48 6.10 -0.39
C ALA A 25 -3.78 4.91 -1.08
N ILE A 26 -2.92 4.19 -0.36
CA ILE A 26 -2.27 2.97 -0.86
C ILE A 26 -3.32 1.91 -1.22
N GLY A 27 -4.29 1.68 -0.34
CA GLY A 27 -5.36 0.71 -0.52
C GLY A 27 -6.28 1.02 -1.72
N GLN A 28 -6.61 2.29 -1.97
CA GLN A 28 -7.36 2.67 -3.17
C GLN A 28 -6.55 2.49 -4.45
N THR A 29 -5.25 2.84 -4.40
CA THR A 29 -4.38 2.78 -5.57
C THR A 29 -4.15 1.35 -6.06
N ILE A 30 -3.98 0.38 -5.14
CA ILE A 30 -3.82 -1.04 -5.50
C ILE A 30 -5.09 -1.60 -6.15
N ILE A 31 -6.29 -1.16 -5.73
CA ILE A 31 -7.55 -1.58 -6.34
C ILE A 31 -7.58 -1.22 -7.82
N SER A 32 -7.26 0.04 -8.15
CA SER A 32 -7.19 0.49 -9.55
C SER A 32 -6.18 -0.30 -10.37
N LEU A 33 -5.00 -0.61 -9.81
CA LEU A 33 -3.98 -1.39 -10.51
C LEU A 33 -4.46 -2.81 -10.85
N TRP A 34 -5.14 -3.46 -9.90
CA TRP A 34 -5.73 -4.78 -10.14
C TRP A 34 -6.90 -4.75 -11.12
N GLN A 35 -7.70 -3.69 -11.10
CA GLN A 35 -8.78 -3.49 -12.07
C GLN A 35 -8.19 -3.30 -13.48
N ALA A 36 -7.12 -2.52 -13.62
CA ALA A 36 -6.39 -2.38 -14.88
C ALA A 36 -5.91 -3.72 -15.43
N ASN A 37 -5.33 -4.56 -14.56
CA ASN A 37 -4.92 -5.92 -14.93
C ASN A 37 -6.12 -6.78 -15.34
N GLY A 38 -7.21 -6.73 -14.57
CA GLY A 38 -8.43 -7.48 -14.87
C GLY A 38 -9.00 -7.14 -16.25
N GLU A 39 -9.04 -5.85 -16.61
CA GLU A 39 -9.48 -5.41 -17.94
C GLU A 39 -8.48 -5.79 -19.04
N LEU A 40 -7.17 -5.71 -18.77
CA LEU A 40 -6.15 -6.16 -19.73
C LEU A 40 -6.30 -7.66 -20.07
N GLU A 41 -6.47 -8.52 -19.06
CA GLU A 41 -6.66 -9.95 -19.28
C GLU A 41 -7.96 -10.24 -20.03
N LYS A 42 -9.04 -9.52 -19.74
CA LYS A 42 -10.29 -9.62 -20.52
C LYS A 42 -10.08 -9.22 -21.98
N ALA A 43 -9.26 -8.20 -22.27
CA ALA A 43 -8.94 -7.82 -23.64
C ALA A 43 -8.22 -8.95 -24.40
N ILE A 44 -7.25 -9.61 -23.77
CA ILE A 44 -6.53 -10.75 -24.36
C ILE A 44 -7.50 -11.92 -24.63
N ILE A 45 -8.38 -12.21 -23.68
CA ILE A 45 -9.38 -13.27 -23.85
C ILE A 45 -10.36 -12.94 -24.99
N ALA A 46 -10.87 -11.71 -25.04
CA ALA A 46 -11.78 -11.24 -26.09
C ALA A 46 -11.12 -11.27 -27.48
N ALA A 47 -9.84 -10.90 -27.56
CA ALA A 47 -9.07 -10.89 -28.80
C ALA A 47 -8.78 -12.29 -29.35
N THR A 48 -8.59 -13.28 -28.47
CA THR A 48 -8.24 -14.64 -28.91
C THR A 48 -9.47 -15.48 -29.25
N GLY A 49 -10.60 -15.28 -28.58
CA GLY A 49 -11.85 -16.04 -28.82
C GLY A 49 -11.74 -17.56 -28.61
N LYS A 50 -10.61 -18.05 -28.05
CA LYS A 50 -10.26 -19.48 -27.95
C LYS A 50 -10.64 -20.11 -26.60
N PHE A 51 -11.35 -19.39 -25.75
CA PHE A 51 -11.78 -19.88 -24.45
C PHE A 51 -13.30 -19.76 -24.34
N ASP A 52 -13.97 -20.76 -23.74
CA ASP A 52 -15.40 -20.66 -23.37
C ASP A 52 -15.53 -19.72 -22.15
N ALA A 53 -15.09 -18.48 -22.35
CA ALA A 53 -14.76 -17.51 -21.32
C ALA A 53 -15.98 -16.99 -20.58
N VAL A 54 -17.15 -17.11 -21.22
CA VAL A 54 -18.46 -16.77 -20.64
C VAL A 54 -18.75 -17.61 -19.39
N ARG A 55 -18.15 -18.81 -19.25
CA ARG A 55 -18.34 -19.66 -18.06
C ARG A 55 -17.51 -19.26 -16.85
N HIS A 56 -16.41 -18.53 -17.04
CA HIS A 56 -15.38 -18.37 -16.00
C HIS A 56 -14.93 -16.93 -15.76
N VAL A 57 -15.23 -16.00 -16.67
CA VAL A 57 -14.84 -14.60 -16.55
C VAL A 57 -16.06 -13.71 -16.76
N ASN A 58 -16.59 -13.19 -15.65
CA ASN A 58 -17.71 -12.25 -15.67
C ASN A 58 -17.31 -10.95 -16.42
N GLY A 59 -18.20 -10.49 -17.31
CA GLY A 59 -18.09 -9.18 -17.94
C GLY A 59 -17.27 -9.12 -19.24
N ILE A 60 -16.96 -10.25 -19.89
CA ILE A 60 -16.45 -10.28 -21.27
C ILE A 60 -17.64 -10.15 -22.24
N ASN A 61 -18.32 -9.00 -22.19
CA ASN A 61 -19.42 -8.69 -23.10
C ASN A 61 -19.01 -7.60 -24.11
N SER A 62 -17.77 -7.11 -24.04
CA SER A 62 -17.22 -6.05 -24.88
C SER A 62 -16.06 -6.57 -25.74
N ASP A 63 -15.68 -5.80 -26.76
CA ASP A 63 -14.51 -6.11 -27.59
C ASP A 63 -13.18 -5.81 -26.87
N ALA A 64 -12.08 -6.27 -27.46
CA ALA A 64 -10.74 -6.09 -26.92
C ALA A 64 -10.37 -4.61 -26.75
N VAL A 65 -10.79 -3.75 -27.68
CA VAL A 65 -10.49 -2.29 -27.64
C VAL A 65 -11.13 -1.65 -26.42
N SER A 66 -12.41 -1.92 -26.16
CA SER A 66 -13.15 -1.41 -25.01
C SER A 66 -12.53 -1.82 -23.68
N HIS A 67 -12.04 -3.07 -23.59
CA HIS A 67 -11.33 -3.55 -22.41
C HIS A 67 -9.96 -2.88 -22.25
N LEU A 68 -9.22 -2.62 -23.33
CA LEU A 68 -7.96 -1.87 -23.29
C LEU A 68 -8.17 -0.40 -22.88
N GLU A 69 -9.24 0.24 -23.33
CA GLU A 69 -9.62 1.60 -22.89
C GLU A 69 -9.87 1.65 -21.38
N ARG A 70 -10.67 0.73 -20.84
CA ARG A 70 -10.90 0.64 -19.38
C ARG A 70 -9.60 0.35 -18.62
N SER A 71 -8.74 -0.50 -19.15
CA SER A 71 -7.43 -0.76 -18.54
C SER A 71 -6.58 0.51 -18.46
N ILE A 72 -6.55 1.31 -19.53
CA ILE A 72 -5.85 2.61 -19.56
C ILE A 72 -6.45 3.58 -18.52
N ASP A 73 -7.78 3.69 -18.44
CA ASP A 73 -8.45 4.56 -17.46
C ASP A 73 -8.06 4.18 -16.03
N PHE A 74 -8.07 2.88 -15.72
CA PHE A 74 -7.65 2.40 -14.40
C PHE A 74 -6.17 2.64 -14.11
N LEU A 75 -5.28 2.57 -15.12
CA LEU A 75 -3.86 2.90 -14.93
C LEU A 75 -3.64 4.40 -14.69
N TYR A 76 -4.41 5.27 -15.34
CA TYR A 76 -4.40 6.70 -15.01
C TYR A 76 -4.93 6.94 -13.59
N ALA A 77 -5.98 6.24 -13.17
CA ALA A 77 -6.44 6.29 -11.78
C ALA A 77 -5.39 5.76 -10.79
N THR A 78 -4.61 4.73 -11.14
CA THR A 78 -3.45 4.28 -10.35
C THR A 78 -2.37 5.37 -10.27
N LEU A 79 -2.11 6.10 -11.37
CA LEU A 79 -1.13 7.17 -11.38
C LEU A 79 -1.54 8.34 -10.47
N GLU A 80 -2.80 8.75 -10.54
CA GLU A 80 -3.39 9.74 -9.62
C GLU A 80 -3.33 9.24 -8.16
N GLY A 81 -3.58 7.95 -7.96
CA GLY A 81 -3.43 7.28 -6.67
C GLY A 81 -2.01 7.39 -6.11
N ILE A 82 -0.97 7.15 -6.94
CA ILE A 82 0.43 7.33 -6.53
C ILE A 82 0.71 8.79 -6.12
N HIS A 83 0.20 9.77 -6.86
CA HIS A 83 0.31 11.17 -6.47
C HIS A 83 -0.38 11.46 -5.13
N THR A 84 -1.54 10.86 -4.90
CA THR A 84 -2.28 10.96 -3.63
C THR A 84 -1.52 10.34 -2.46
N ILE A 85 -0.84 9.20 -2.68
CA ILE A 85 0.03 8.57 -1.68
C ILE A 85 1.18 9.52 -1.34
N VAL A 86 1.88 10.05 -2.36
CA VAL A 86 3.01 10.96 -2.15
C VAL A 86 2.58 12.19 -1.35
N GLN A 87 1.45 12.80 -1.72
CA GLN A 87 0.90 13.95 -1.00
C GLN A 87 0.54 13.60 0.45
N SER A 88 -0.05 12.41 0.69
CA SER A 88 -0.43 11.98 2.04
C SER A 88 0.80 11.83 2.96
N TYR A 89 1.91 11.31 2.42
CA TYR A 89 3.18 11.29 3.15
C TYR A 89 3.75 12.69 3.37
N ASP A 90 3.68 13.58 2.37
CA ASP A 90 4.13 14.96 2.52
C ASP A 90 3.35 15.71 3.61
N ASP A 91 2.03 15.52 3.67
CA ASP A 91 1.17 16.09 4.70
C ASP A 91 1.51 15.51 6.09
N LEU A 92 1.70 14.18 6.19
CA LEU A 92 2.12 13.51 7.43
C LEU A 92 3.46 14.06 7.94
N LEU A 93 4.44 14.22 7.05
CA LEU A 93 5.78 14.71 7.38
C LEU A 93 5.75 16.19 7.80
N ALA A 94 5.00 17.03 7.08
CA ALA A 94 4.83 18.43 7.44
C ALA A 94 4.18 18.57 8.82
N LYS A 95 3.18 17.73 9.13
CA LYS A 95 2.53 17.75 10.43
C LYS A 95 3.41 17.20 11.54
N ALA A 96 4.21 16.17 11.26
CA ALA A 96 5.22 15.68 12.21
C ALA A 96 6.22 16.78 12.58
N GLU A 97 6.65 17.58 11.61
CA GLU A 97 7.53 18.73 11.85
C GLU A 97 6.84 19.82 12.69
N GLU A 98 5.60 20.21 12.35
CA GLU A 98 4.80 21.18 13.12
C GLU A 98 4.64 20.76 14.58
N LEU A 99 4.39 19.47 14.80
CA LEU A 99 4.24 18.87 16.13
C LEU A 99 5.58 18.57 16.83
N LYS A 100 6.72 18.87 16.17
CA LYS A 100 8.09 18.57 16.64
C LYS A 100 8.29 17.09 16.97
N TYR A 101 7.62 16.21 16.24
CA TYR A 101 7.77 14.77 16.37
C TYR A 101 9.11 14.33 15.76
N SER A 102 10.04 13.92 16.62
CA SER A 102 11.40 13.48 16.23
C SER A 102 11.52 11.98 15.98
N GLY A 103 10.41 11.23 16.05
CA GLY A 103 10.38 9.78 15.91
C GLY A 103 10.11 9.03 17.21
N ASN A 104 10.29 7.71 17.19
CA ASN A 104 10.03 6.86 18.33
C ASN A 104 11.33 6.60 19.13
N PRO A 105 11.33 6.74 20.47
CA PRO A 105 12.53 6.55 21.29
C PRO A 105 12.97 5.08 21.38
N LEU A 106 12.09 4.13 21.09
CA LEU A 106 12.36 2.69 21.20
C LEU A 106 12.83 2.04 19.89
N VAL A 107 13.10 2.81 18.81
CA VAL A 107 13.54 2.21 17.54
C VAL A 107 14.77 1.32 17.70
N HIS A 108 15.72 1.68 18.57
CA HIS A 108 16.92 0.89 18.86
C HIS A 108 16.65 -0.50 19.47
N ARG A 109 15.42 -0.79 19.88
CA ARG A 109 15.02 -2.06 20.49
C ARG A 109 14.40 -3.05 19.49
N ILE A 110 14.18 -2.65 18.23
CA ILE A 110 13.54 -3.50 17.21
C ILE A 110 14.28 -4.84 17.07
N SER A 111 15.60 -4.80 16.95
CA SER A 111 16.49 -5.97 16.87
C SER A 111 16.52 -6.79 18.17
N GLU A 112 16.38 -6.16 19.34
CA GLU A 112 16.42 -6.84 20.64
C GLU A 112 15.16 -7.65 20.94
N TRP A 113 14.00 -7.23 20.44
CA TRP A 113 12.70 -7.85 20.75
C TRP A 113 12.40 -9.11 19.94
N ASN A 114 13.31 -9.55 19.06
CA ASN A 114 13.04 -10.62 18.10
C ASN A 114 11.71 -10.42 17.36
N LEU A 115 11.41 -9.15 17.04
CA LEU A 115 10.07 -8.72 16.67
C LEU A 115 9.59 -9.43 15.38
N ARG A 116 10.50 -9.71 14.46
CA ARG A 116 10.20 -10.48 13.24
C ARG A 116 9.52 -11.81 13.54
N GLU A 117 10.15 -12.63 14.39
CA GLU A 117 9.66 -13.98 14.67
C GLU A 117 8.31 -13.94 15.37
N LEU A 118 8.09 -12.95 16.25
CA LEU A 118 6.82 -12.77 16.94
C LEU A 118 5.71 -12.36 15.96
N LEU A 119 5.96 -11.39 15.08
CA LEU A 119 4.98 -10.92 14.09
C LEU A 119 4.67 -12.00 13.03
N GLU A 120 5.69 -12.71 12.53
CA GLU A 120 5.49 -13.82 11.58
C GLU A 120 4.64 -14.95 12.17
N LYS A 121 4.86 -15.28 13.45
CA LYS A 121 4.12 -16.36 14.14
C LYS A 121 2.69 -15.96 14.52
N ARG A 122 2.47 -14.70 14.91
CA ARG A 122 1.21 -14.28 15.53
C ARG A 122 0.30 -13.45 14.63
N LEU A 123 0.84 -12.77 13.63
CA LEU A 123 0.09 -11.85 12.75
C LEU A 123 0.16 -12.23 11.27
N TYR A 124 0.70 -13.41 10.95
CA TYR A 124 0.85 -13.88 9.56
C TYR A 124 1.62 -12.91 8.65
N LEU A 125 2.55 -12.14 9.22
CA LEU A 125 3.41 -11.25 8.43
C LEU A 125 4.17 -12.09 7.38
N PRO A 126 4.28 -11.63 6.12
CA PRO A 126 4.99 -12.35 5.08
C PRO A 126 6.43 -12.67 5.51
N ARG A 127 6.85 -13.92 5.26
CA ARG A 127 8.20 -14.39 5.57
C ARG A 127 9.20 -13.89 4.54
N SER A 128 9.43 -12.57 4.51
CA SER A 128 10.47 -11.94 3.71
C SER A 128 11.54 -11.35 4.61
N ARG A 129 12.60 -12.12 4.82
CA ARG A 129 13.75 -11.68 5.62
C ARG A 129 14.41 -10.44 5.02
N GLU A 130 14.54 -10.39 3.71
CA GLU A 130 15.20 -9.28 3.00
C GLU A 130 14.44 -7.98 3.20
N VAL A 131 13.11 -8.00 3.03
CA VAL A 131 12.25 -6.82 3.26
C VAL A 131 12.26 -6.42 4.73
N TRP A 132 12.19 -7.39 5.64
CA TRP A 132 12.30 -7.11 7.07
C TRP A 132 13.61 -6.39 7.41
N ASP A 133 14.74 -6.97 6.99
CA ASP A 133 16.06 -6.47 7.32
C ASP A 133 16.25 -5.06 6.71
N GLU A 134 15.75 -4.80 5.49
CA GLU A 134 15.78 -3.46 4.88
C GLU A 134 14.98 -2.42 5.68
N VAL A 135 13.72 -2.72 5.98
CA VAL A 135 12.81 -1.78 6.67
C VAL A 135 13.28 -1.55 8.10
N ALA A 136 13.54 -2.62 8.87
CA ALA A 136 13.98 -2.52 10.25
C ALA A 136 15.29 -1.73 10.36
N THR A 137 16.30 -2.02 9.52
CA THR A 137 17.59 -1.30 9.54
C THR A 137 17.40 0.19 9.27
N LYS A 138 16.54 0.56 8.32
CA LYS A 138 16.28 1.98 8.01
C LYS A 138 15.58 2.68 9.17
N ILE A 139 14.56 2.05 9.77
CA ILE A 139 13.85 2.60 10.93
C ILE A 139 14.79 2.72 12.13
N GLU A 140 15.61 1.72 12.42
CA GLU A 140 16.59 1.76 13.51
C GLU A 140 17.61 2.88 13.32
N LYS A 141 18.13 3.04 12.10
CA LYS A 141 19.21 4.01 11.79
C LYS A 141 18.71 5.45 11.68
N HIS A 142 17.52 5.65 11.11
CA HIS A 142 17.05 6.98 10.69
C HIS A 142 15.76 7.42 11.41
N ASN A 143 15.14 6.53 12.18
CA ASN A 143 13.84 6.73 12.81
C ASN A 143 12.69 6.94 11.80
N LEU A 144 11.45 7.00 12.30
CA LEU A 144 10.23 6.97 11.49
C LEU A 144 10.10 8.15 10.50
N PRO A 145 10.37 9.43 10.85
CA PRO A 145 10.19 10.52 9.89
C PRO A 145 11.07 10.40 8.64
N GLU A 146 12.36 10.06 8.80
CA GLU A 146 13.26 9.87 7.66
C GLU A 146 12.95 8.57 6.90
N TYR A 147 12.51 7.53 7.60
CA TYR A 147 12.00 6.33 6.94
C TYR A 147 10.78 6.64 6.05
N PHE A 148 9.82 7.43 6.52
CA PHE A 148 8.63 7.81 5.74
C PHE A 148 8.97 8.67 4.51
N LYS A 149 10.00 9.53 4.59
CA LYS A 149 10.54 10.22 3.39
C LYS A 149 11.05 9.22 2.35
N TRP A 150 11.77 8.20 2.80
CA TRP A 150 12.29 7.15 1.93
C TRP A 150 11.17 6.29 1.32
N GLU A 151 10.16 5.92 2.11
CA GLU A 151 9.00 5.12 1.68
C GLU A 151 8.16 5.89 0.65
N ARG A 152 7.88 7.18 0.90
CA ARG A 152 7.27 8.10 -0.09
C ARG A 152 8.04 8.11 -1.41
N ASP A 153 9.37 8.20 -1.35
CA ASP A 153 10.21 8.24 -2.54
C ASP A 153 10.22 6.89 -3.29
N GLN A 154 9.98 5.77 -2.61
CA GLN A 154 9.78 4.48 -3.27
C GLN A 154 8.48 4.46 -4.08
N PHE A 155 7.39 5.03 -3.56
CA PHE A 155 6.16 5.20 -4.33
C PHE A 155 6.33 6.10 -5.55
N ARG A 156 7.06 7.21 -5.40
CA ARG A 156 7.34 8.12 -6.53
C ARG A 156 8.06 7.42 -7.68
N ARG A 157 8.87 6.39 -7.41
CA ARG A 157 9.58 5.61 -8.45
C ARG A 157 8.66 4.78 -9.35
N LEU A 158 7.41 4.55 -8.95
CA LEU A 158 6.42 3.82 -9.77
C LEU A 158 5.88 4.65 -10.94
N ILE A 159 5.98 5.99 -10.89
CA ILE A 159 5.41 6.89 -11.88
C ILE A 159 5.92 6.58 -13.30
N GLY A 160 7.24 6.54 -13.49
CA GLY A 160 7.85 6.27 -14.79
C GLY A 160 7.45 4.91 -15.37
N PRO A 161 7.67 3.79 -14.65
CA PRO A 161 7.21 2.47 -15.09
C PRO A 161 5.72 2.40 -15.43
N LEU A 162 4.86 3.11 -14.70
CA LEU A 162 3.43 3.14 -14.96
C LEU A 162 3.10 3.90 -16.24
N GLN A 163 3.76 5.04 -16.49
CA GLN A 163 3.65 5.79 -17.75
C GLN A 163 4.10 4.94 -18.95
N ASP A 164 5.21 4.23 -18.80
CA ASP A 164 5.70 3.28 -19.82
C ASP A 164 4.64 2.21 -20.12
N LEU A 165 4.02 1.63 -19.08
CA LEU A 165 2.98 0.61 -19.23
C LEU A 165 1.73 1.17 -19.93
N ILE A 166 1.29 2.39 -19.57
CA ILE A 166 0.17 3.07 -20.24
C ILE A 166 0.46 3.25 -21.73
N GLN A 167 1.69 3.63 -22.09
CA GLN A 167 2.09 3.77 -23.49
C GLN A 167 1.99 2.44 -24.24
N VAL A 168 2.49 1.35 -23.64
CA VAL A 168 2.43 0.01 -24.24
C VAL A 168 0.98 -0.46 -24.43
N ILE A 169 0.09 -0.19 -23.48
CA ILE A 169 -1.32 -0.56 -23.60
C ILE A 169 -2.03 0.30 -24.65
N ASN A 170 -1.65 1.57 -24.82
CA ASN A 170 -2.13 2.37 -25.95
C ASN A 170 -1.71 1.75 -27.30
N THR A 171 -0.46 1.27 -27.42
CA THR A 171 -0.04 0.54 -28.63
C THR A 171 -0.84 -0.76 -28.82
N CYS A 172 -1.11 -1.52 -27.76
CA CYS A 172 -2.01 -2.68 -27.83
C CYS A 172 -3.39 -2.29 -28.36
N LYS A 173 -3.95 -1.17 -27.90
CA LYS A 173 -5.26 -0.66 -28.33
C LYS A 173 -5.27 -0.30 -29.81
N GLU A 174 -4.24 0.40 -30.28
CA GLU A 174 -4.07 0.75 -31.70
C GLU A 174 -4.01 -0.50 -32.59
N VAL A 175 -3.24 -1.52 -32.19
CA VAL A 175 -3.16 -2.78 -32.95
C VAL A 175 -4.47 -3.56 -32.90
N ALA A 176 -5.12 -3.63 -31.74
CA ALA A 176 -6.41 -4.32 -31.58
C ALA A 176 -7.53 -3.66 -32.40
N ALA A 177 -7.48 -2.34 -32.60
CA ALA A 177 -8.42 -1.61 -33.44
C ALA A 177 -8.28 -1.94 -34.93
N VAL A 178 -7.08 -2.33 -35.37
CA VAL A 178 -6.83 -2.80 -36.75
C VAL A 178 -7.25 -4.26 -36.89
N ASP A 179 -6.75 -5.12 -36.00
CA ASP A 179 -7.04 -6.56 -35.98
C ASP A 179 -6.86 -7.11 -34.55
N PRO A 180 -7.96 -7.53 -33.89
CA PRO A 180 -7.89 -8.14 -32.56
C PRO A 180 -7.01 -9.40 -32.51
N GLU A 181 -7.02 -10.23 -33.55
CA GLU A 181 -6.21 -11.46 -33.59
C GLU A 181 -4.71 -11.10 -33.71
N LEU A 182 -4.38 -10.07 -34.49
CA LEU A 182 -3.01 -9.53 -34.58
C LEU A 182 -2.53 -9.01 -33.24
N PHE A 183 -3.36 -8.28 -32.48
CA PHE A 183 -3.02 -7.87 -31.11
C PHE A 183 -2.68 -9.07 -30.24
N GLY A 184 -3.55 -10.10 -30.21
CA GLY A 184 -3.32 -11.31 -29.42
C GLY A 184 -1.99 -11.98 -29.77
N LYS A 185 -1.70 -12.15 -31.07
CA LYS A 185 -0.43 -12.70 -31.56
C LYS A 185 0.76 -11.80 -31.23
N SER A 186 0.61 -10.49 -31.31
CA SER A 186 1.70 -9.54 -31.03
C SER A 186 2.13 -9.61 -29.57
N VAL A 187 1.20 -9.84 -28.65
CA VAL A 187 1.50 -10.09 -27.24
C VAL A 187 2.11 -11.49 -27.04
N GLU A 188 1.51 -12.53 -27.64
CA GLU A 188 1.98 -13.92 -27.51
C GLU A 188 3.42 -14.11 -27.99
N PHE A 189 3.74 -13.55 -29.16
CA PHE A 189 5.08 -13.61 -29.77
C PHE A 189 5.99 -12.45 -29.36
N ASN A 190 5.61 -11.68 -28.32
CA ASN A 190 6.42 -10.63 -27.73
C ASN A 190 6.88 -9.52 -28.71
N GLN A 191 6.09 -9.26 -29.74
CA GLN A 191 6.27 -8.11 -30.64
C GLN A 191 5.84 -6.82 -29.94
N ILE A 192 4.81 -6.91 -29.08
CA ILE A 192 4.52 -5.91 -28.06
C ILE A 192 4.93 -6.51 -26.71
N PRO A 193 5.95 -5.96 -26.02
CA PRO A 193 6.50 -6.51 -24.77
C PRO A 193 5.61 -6.23 -23.53
N LEU A 194 4.29 -6.38 -23.67
CA LEU A 194 3.29 -6.03 -22.66
C LEU A 194 3.59 -6.65 -21.29
N ARG A 195 3.92 -7.95 -21.26
CA ARG A 195 4.15 -8.69 -20.00
C ARG A 195 5.37 -8.16 -19.25
N GLN A 196 6.42 -7.72 -19.94
CA GLN A 196 7.62 -7.17 -19.32
C GLN A 196 7.34 -5.84 -18.64
N TYR A 197 6.62 -4.94 -19.32
CA TYR A 197 6.23 -3.65 -18.75
C TYR A 197 5.26 -3.83 -17.58
N PHE A 198 4.30 -4.74 -17.72
CA PHE A 198 3.36 -5.05 -16.64
C PHE A 198 4.07 -5.63 -15.41
N LEU A 199 4.90 -6.66 -15.58
CA LEU A 199 5.64 -7.30 -14.48
C LEU A 199 6.56 -6.32 -13.76
N ARG A 200 7.15 -5.34 -14.47
CA ARG A 200 7.97 -4.29 -13.85
C ARG A 200 7.16 -3.45 -12.87
N VAL A 201 5.98 -2.97 -13.26
CA VAL A 201 5.09 -2.20 -12.38
C VAL A 201 4.61 -3.07 -11.22
N PHE A 202 4.16 -4.28 -11.54
CA PHE A 202 3.56 -5.18 -10.56
C PHE A 202 4.54 -5.62 -9.48
N ASN A 203 5.76 -6.01 -9.85
CA ASN A 203 6.80 -6.40 -8.89
C ASN A 203 7.24 -5.23 -8.00
N LEU A 204 7.38 -4.02 -8.57
CA LEU A 204 7.69 -2.83 -7.78
C LEU A 204 6.56 -2.57 -6.76
N TRP A 205 5.30 -2.63 -7.20
CA TRP A 205 4.14 -2.44 -6.32
C TRP A 205 4.08 -3.49 -5.20
N SER A 206 4.21 -4.77 -5.54
CA SER A 206 4.22 -5.85 -4.54
C SER A 206 5.33 -5.68 -3.51
N SER A 207 6.53 -5.27 -3.94
CA SER A 207 7.62 -4.95 -3.02
C SER A 207 7.26 -3.80 -2.06
N GLN A 208 6.59 -2.75 -2.55
CA GLN A 208 6.13 -1.65 -1.70
C GLN A 208 5.10 -2.10 -0.67
N LEU A 209 4.13 -2.93 -1.09
CA LEU A 209 3.09 -3.42 -0.20
C LEU A 209 3.69 -4.22 0.97
N LEU A 210 4.65 -5.11 0.67
CA LEU A 210 5.36 -5.86 1.71
C LEU A 210 6.13 -4.94 2.66
N MET A 211 6.79 -3.90 2.15
CA MET A 211 7.49 -2.93 3.00
C MET A 211 6.54 -2.19 3.93
N ILE A 212 5.35 -1.81 3.46
CA ILE A 212 4.32 -1.16 4.28
C ILE A 212 3.77 -2.10 5.36
N GLU A 213 3.52 -3.37 5.03
CA GLU A 213 3.06 -4.33 6.04
C GLU A 213 4.08 -4.48 7.17
N VAL A 214 5.37 -4.55 6.83
CA VAL A 214 6.47 -4.58 7.80
C VAL A 214 6.56 -3.26 8.57
N SER A 215 6.57 -2.11 7.89
CA SER A 215 6.76 -0.80 8.51
C SER A 215 5.59 -0.42 9.42
N THR A 216 4.36 -0.74 9.01
CA THR A 216 3.15 -0.58 9.82
C THR A 216 3.21 -1.46 11.07
N SER A 217 3.66 -2.71 10.95
CA SER A 217 3.79 -3.61 12.09
C SER A 217 4.84 -3.12 13.09
N ILE A 218 6.00 -2.69 12.61
CA ILE A 218 7.08 -2.14 13.45
C ILE A 218 6.63 -0.84 14.13
N SER A 219 6.10 0.11 13.36
CA SER A 219 5.67 1.41 13.89
C SER A 219 4.51 1.27 14.90
N THR A 220 3.57 0.36 14.66
CA THR A 220 2.48 0.07 15.60
C THR A 220 3.00 -0.56 16.89
N GLU A 221 3.91 -1.54 16.81
CA GLU A 221 4.51 -2.15 18.00
C GLU A 221 5.27 -1.10 18.84
N LEU A 222 6.06 -0.27 18.18
CA LEU A 222 6.80 0.81 18.82
C LEU A 222 5.85 1.81 19.50
N PHE A 223 4.75 2.17 18.83
CA PHE A 223 3.73 3.05 19.38
C PHE A 223 3.06 2.43 20.61
N TYR A 224 2.61 1.18 20.52
CA TYR A 224 1.94 0.50 21.64
C TYR A 224 2.83 0.39 22.87
N ARG A 225 4.11 0.07 22.68
CA ARG A 225 5.07 -0.02 23.79
C ARG A 225 5.38 1.33 24.42
N VAL A 226 5.54 2.39 23.61
CA VAL A 226 5.78 3.75 24.14
C VAL A 226 4.59 4.26 24.95
N GLU A 227 3.38 4.03 24.47
CA GLU A 227 2.15 4.51 25.13
C GLU A 227 1.64 3.58 26.25
N GLY A 228 2.28 2.44 26.48
CA GLY A 228 1.83 1.47 27.47
C GLY A 228 0.56 0.71 27.09
N ASN A 229 0.23 0.63 25.79
CA ASN A 229 -0.93 -0.07 25.24
C ASN A 229 -0.70 -1.59 25.06
N GLY A 230 0.44 -2.12 25.50
CA GLY A 230 0.80 -3.53 25.36
C GLY A 230 1.65 -3.80 24.11
N SER A 231 1.43 -4.97 23.49
CA SER A 231 2.13 -5.40 22.28
C SER A 231 1.13 -5.81 21.22
N LEU A 232 1.42 -5.45 19.96
CA LEU A 232 0.68 -5.92 18.78
C LEU A 232 0.71 -7.44 18.65
N THR A 233 1.72 -8.08 19.24
CA THR A 233 1.88 -9.54 19.23
C THR A 233 1.04 -10.23 20.31
N GLU A 234 0.45 -9.50 21.25
CA GLU A 234 -0.43 -10.05 22.28
C GLU A 234 -1.88 -9.74 21.90
N VAL A 235 -2.57 -10.69 21.26
CA VAL A 235 -3.96 -10.51 20.82
C VAL A 235 -4.90 -10.78 22.01
N PRO A 236 -5.51 -9.75 22.63
CA PRO A 236 -6.45 -9.97 23.72
C PRO A 236 -7.78 -10.55 23.17
N PRO A 237 -8.66 -11.09 24.04
CA PRO A 237 -10.02 -11.41 23.66
C PRO A 237 -10.72 -10.20 23.02
N ILE A 238 -11.60 -10.44 22.05
CA ILE A 238 -12.40 -9.39 21.42
C ILE A 238 -13.26 -8.73 22.51
N PRO A 239 -13.07 -7.43 22.80
CA PRO A 239 -13.84 -6.77 23.83
C PRO A 239 -15.29 -6.57 23.37
N THR A 240 -16.24 -6.70 24.29
CA THR A 240 -17.63 -6.31 24.03
C THR A 240 -17.77 -4.79 24.05
N ARG A 241 -18.90 -4.28 23.52
CA ARG A 241 -19.25 -2.85 23.65
C ARG A 241 -19.21 -2.40 25.10
N ASP A 242 -19.71 -3.22 26.02
CA ASP A 242 -19.78 -2.87 27.43
C ASP A 242 -18.38 -2.84 28.07
N ASP A 243 -17.49 -3.77 27.69
CA ASP A 243 -16.09 -3.75 28.13
C ASP A 243 -15.39 -2.45 27.70
N ILE A 244 -15.65 -1.99 26.47
CA ILE A 244 -15.11 -0.73 25.95
C ILE A 244 -15.70 0.45 26.70
N LEU A 245 -17.02 0.53 26.86
CA LEU A 245 -17.69 1.66 27.51
C LEU A 245 -17.35 1.78 29.00
N GLN A 246 -17.10 0.66 29.68
CA GLN A 246 -16.65 0.65 31.08
C GLN A 246 -15.23 1.21 31.24
N LYS A 247 -14.34 0.88 30.29
CA LYS A 247 -12.94 1.33 30.27
C LYS A 247 -12.74 2.67 29.55
N ALA A 248 -13.75 3.12 28.81
CA ALA A 248 -13.71 4.38 28.08
C ALA A 248 -13.51 5.54 29.07
N PRO A 249 -12.69 6.56 28.72
CA PRO A 249 -12.58 7.76 29.53
C PRO A 249 -13.98 8.36 29.76
N LYS A 250 -14.43 8.45 31.03
CA LYS A 250 -15.80 8.88 31.39
C LYS A 250 -16.16 10.31 30.92
N ARG A 251 -15.18 11.09 30.48
CA ARG A 251 -15.32 12.34 29.75
C ARG A 251 -14.21 12.36 28.72
N VAL A 252 -14.54 12.54 27.44
CA VAL A 252 -13.63 13.23 26.53
C VAL A 252 -13.61 14.67 27.02
N PRO A 253 -12.52 15.19 27.60
CA PRO A 253 -12.50 16.56 28.08
C PRO A 253 -12.81 17.49 26.92
N VAL A 254 -13.81 18.35 27.12
CA VAL A 254 -14.34 19.29 26.12
C VAL A 254 -13.40 20.50 25.92
N GLU A 255 -12.31 20.61 26.66
CA GLU A 255 -11.50 21.82 26.67
C GLU A 255 -10.21 21.69 25.84
N TRP A 256 -10.26 22.37 24.69
CA TRP A 256 -9.15 23.08 24.07
C TRP A 256 -9.38 24.58 24.27
#